data_AF-A0A7S3SU44-F1
#
_entry.id   AF-A0A7S3SU44-F1
#
_cell.length_a   1.000
_cell.length_b   1.000
_cell.length_c   1.000
_cell.angle_alpha   90.00
_cell.angle_beta   90.00
_cell.angle_gamma   90.00
#
_symmetry.space_group_name_H-M   'P 1'
#
loop_
_entity.id
_entity.type
_entity.pdbx_description
1 polymer ?
#
loop_
_entity_poly.entity_id
_entity_poly.type
_entity_poly.pdbx_seq_one_letter_code
_entity_poly.pdbx_strand_id
1 'polypeptide(L)'
;RVCALSSPAASCTGALPSSSMLSALTKSSALRPRGLATLAGHSKVWRVYLSGEIHSSWREDVAAGIRDAGLSEQVLLCGPNPSHEDSDDCAAIILGMEEKRPNWDRIGASMNAIRTRTLIDEADVVVVRLGEKYRQWNAAFDAGYASAKGKPIITLHPPSLGHPMKEVNAAAMAVCEEVPQVVQTLAYVISGALPSPRDGDAWEPIADRLGKGNPNP
;
A
#
# COMPACT_ATOMS: atom_id res chain seq x y z
N ARG A 1 50.52 -37.20 48.09
CA ARG A 1 49.81 -38.11 49.02
C ARG A 1 48.73 -38.79 48.20
N VAL A 2 48.94 -40.05 47.79
CA VAL A 2 48.19 -41.26 48.26
C VAL A 2 46.73 -41.20 47.75
N CYS A 3 46.14 -42.10 46.96
CA CYS A 3 46.23 -43.57 46.76
C CYS A 3 45.64 -43.87 45.34
N ALA A 4 46.13 -44.79 44.48
CA ALA A 4 46.10 -46.26 44.55
C ALA A 4 44.65 -46.80 44.67
N LEU A 5 44.06 -47.60 43.77
CA LEU A 5 44.29 -49.04 43.48
C LEU A 5 43.15 -49.51 42.53
N SER A 6 43.44 -50.08 41.36
CA SER A 6 43.44 -51.53 41.01
C SER A 6 42.07 -52.20 40.71
N SER A 7 41.97 -52.74 39.49
CA SER A 7 40.98 -53.73 39.00
C SER A 7 41.05 -55.08 39.77
N PRO A 8 40.16 -56.10 39.58
CA PRO A 8 40.04 -56.86 38.32
C PRO A 8 38.65 -57.47 37.95
N ALA A 9 38.54 -57.81 36.65
CA ALA A 9 37.87 -58.92 35.96
C ALA A 9 36.68 -59.70 36.57
N ALA A 10 35.65 -59.95 35.73
CA ALA A 10 35.15 -61.30 35.42
C ALA A 10 34.15 -61.28 34.25
N SER A 11 34.34 -62.19 33.29
CA SER A 11 33.44 -62.57 32.21
C SER A 11 32.34 -63.51 32.70
N CYS A 12 31.11 -63.40 32.16
CA CYS A 12 30.19 -64.53 32.06
C CYS A 12 29.21 -64.35 30.87
N THR A 13 29.18 -65.37 30.04
CA THR A 13 28.26 -65.67 28.93
C THR A 13 26.84 -66.00 29.43
N GLY A 14 25.79 -65.74 28.65
CA GLY A 14 24.53 -66.48 28.79
C GLY A 14 23.24 -65.80 28.31
N ALA A 15 22.80 -66.20 27.12
CA ALA A 15 21.43 -66.52 26.69
C ALA A 15 20.26 -65.48 26.75
N LEU A 16 19.62 -65.34 25.58
CA LEU A 16 18.27 -64.82 25.31
C LEU A 16 17.16 -65.68 25.96
N PRO A 17 15.96 -65.11 26.19
CA PRO A 17 14.77 -65.49 25.40
C PRO A 17 13.89 -64.27 25.05
N SER A 18 13.44 -64.10 23.81
CA SER A 18 12.26 -64.67 23.13
C SER A 18 11.16 -63.61 22.92
N SER A 19 10.88 -63.40 21.64
CA SER A 19 9.74 -62.72 20.99
C SER A 19 8.41 -62.63 21.74
N SER A 20 7.82 -61.44 21.75
CA SER A 20 6.42 -61.08 21.38
C SER A 20 6.28 -59.56 21.67
N MET A 21 5.58 -58.67 20.98
CA MET A 21 4.48 -58.72 20.03
C MET A 21 4.46 -57.39 19.24
N LEU A 22 3.99 -57.49 17.99
CA LEU A 22 3.23 -56.50 17.23
C LEU A 22 3.79 -55.08 17.02
N SER A 23 4.46 -54.95 15.88
CA SER A 23 4.40 -53.78 15.02
C SER A 23 2.95 -53.48 14.60
N ALA A 24 2.45 -52.29 14.94
CA ALA A 24 1.30 -51.67 14.30
C ALA A 24 1.50 -50.15 14.27
N LEU A 25 2.50 -49.69 13.52
CA LEU A 25 2.55 -48.30 13.05
C LEU A 25 1.49 -48.14 11.97
N THR A 26 0.30 -47.68 12.37
CA THR A 26 -0.71 -47.15 11.45
C THR A 26 -0.07 -46.04 10.63
N LYS A 27 0.05 -46.28 9.32
CA LYS A 27 0.42 -45.28 8.32
C LYS A 27 -0.59 -44.14 8.40
N SER A 28 -0.25 -43.08 9.11
CA SER A 28 -0.90 -41.78 8.97
C SER A 28 -0.66 -41.35 7.53
N SER A 29 -1.72 -41.45 6.71
CA SER A 29 -1.78 -40.84 5.40
C SER A 29 -1.82 -39.33 5.63
N ALA A 30 -0.63 -38.76 5.87
CA ALA A 30 -0.42 -37.33 5.82
C ALA A 30 -0.86 -36.85 4.44
N LEU A 31 -2.02 -36.21 4.38
CA LEU A 31 -2.35 -35.32 3.27
C LEU A 31 -1.21 -34.31 3.23
N ARG A 32 -0.30 -34.50 2.26
CA ARG A 32 0.67 -33.48 1.92
C ARG A 32 -0.13 -32.22 1.62
N PRO A 33 0.13 -31.07 2.27
CA PRO A 33 -0.37 -29.84 1.71
C PRO A 33 0.19 -29.78 0.30
N ARG A 34 -0.69 -29.75 -0.71
CA ARG A 34 -0.28 -29.36 -2.05
C ARG A 34 0.28 -27.96 -1.87
N GLY A 35 1.61 -27.87 -1.81
CA GLY A 35 2.31 -26.61 -1.83
C GLY A 35 1.84 -25.91 -3.09
N LEU A 36 0.94 -24.94 -2.92
CA LEU A 36 0.83 -23.86 -3.88
C LEU A 36 2.23 -23.27 -3.84
N ALA A 37 3.04 -23.57 -4.85
CA ALA A 37 4.28 -22.87 -5.06
C ALA A 37 3.94 -21.40 -4.87
N THR A 38 4.62 -20.74 -3.93
CA THR A 38 4.57 -19.29 -3.75
C THR A 38 4.60 -18.74 -5.16
N LEU A 39 3.46 -18.22 -5.66
CA LEU A 39 3.43 -17.53 -6.93
C LEU A 39 4.40 -16.39 -6.69
N ALA A 40 5.63 -16.55 -7.18
CA ALA A 40 6.67 -15.56 -7.03
C ALA A 40 6.05 -14.31 -7.63
N GLY A 41 5.65 -13.41 -6.72
CA GLY A 41 4.90 -12.21 -7.07
C GLY A 41 5.71 -11.52 -8.15
N HIS A 42 5.06 -11.19 -9.25
CA HIS A 42 5.69 -10.29 -10.21
C HIS A 42 6.15 -9.08 -9.40
N SER A 43 7.47 -8.83 -9.36
CA SER A 43 8.02 -7.62 -8.77
C SER A 43 7.69 -6.47 -9.72
N LYS A 44 6.42 -6.05 -9.68
CA LYS A 44 5.91 -4.88 -10.39
C LYS A 44 6.19 -3.69 -9.50
N VAL A 45 6.87 -2.69 -10.05
CA VAL A 45 6.92 -1.35 -9.45
C VAL A 45 5.62 -0.64 -9.81
N TRP A 46 4.85 -0.27 -8.80
CA TRP A 46 3.60 0.47 -8.92
C TRP A 46 3.87 1.97 -9.02
N ARG A 47 3.36 2.59 -10.07
CA ARG A 47 3.41 4.05 -10.24
C ARG A 47 2.21 4.69 -9.57
N VAL A 48 2.47 5.50 -8.56
CA VAL A 48 1.43 6.19 -7.79
C VAL A 48 1.54 7.69 -8.03
N TYR A 49 0.50 8.29 -8.61
CA TYR A 49 0.43 9.74 -8.83
C TYR A 49 -0.28 10.44 -7.68
N LEU A 50 0.39 11.40 -7.04
CA LEU A 50 -0.10 12.16 -5.88
C LEU A 50 -0.67 13.52 -6.32
N SER A 51 -1.95 13.55 -6.68
CA SER A 51 -2.66 14.77 -7.08
C SER A 51 -3.14 15.60 -5.88
N GLY A 52 -3.22 16.91 -6.09
CA GLY A 52 -3.91 17.84 -5.21
C GLY A 52 -3.02 18.78 -4.42
N GLU A 53 -3.49 19.15 -3.23
CA GLU A 53 -2.92 20.11 -2.28
C GLU A 53 -1.37 20.19 -2.27
N ILE A 54 -0.78 21.39 -2.31
CA ILE A 54 0.69 21.61 -2.32
C ILE A 54 1.23 22.45 -1.13
N HIS A 55 0.38 22.79 -0.16
CA HIS A 55 0.71 23.66 0.99
C HIS A 55 0.87 22.88 2.31
N SER A 56 1.02 21.55 2.26
CA SER A 56 1.31 20.71 3.42
C SER A 56 2.31 19.60 3.07
N SER A 57 2.85 18.94 4.09
CA SER A 57 3.88 17.88 3.99
C SER A 57 3.35 16.50 3.57
N TRP A 58 2.09 16.40 3.13
CA TRP A 58 1.44 15.10 3.05
C TRP A 58 2.06 14.13 2.05
N ARG A 59 2.70 14.64 0.98
CA ARG A 59 3.38 13.79 0.00
C ARG A 59 4.64 13.20 0.61
N GLU A 60 5.35 14.01 1.39
CA GLU A 60 6.51 13.60 2.17
C GLU A 60 6.09 12.58 3.23
N ASP A 61 4.94 12.77 3.88
CA ASP A 61 4.38 11.84 4.86
C ASP A 61 3.97 10.51 4.21
N VAL A 62 3.37 10.53 3.00
CA VAL A 62 3.09 9.32 2.21
C VAL A 62 4.39 8.61 1.83
N ALA A 63 5.40 9.36 1.37
CA ALA A 63 6.70 8.79 1.03
C ALA A 63 7.40 8.17 2.24
N ALA A 64 7.34 8.82 3.41
CA ALA A 64 7.85 8.29 4.66
C ALA A 64 7.11 7.00 5.05
N GLY A 65 5.78 7.00 5.03
CA GLY A 65 4.99 5.82 5.34
C GLY A 65 5.23 4.64 4.39
N ILE A 66 5.47 4.89 3.10
CA ILE A 66 5.86 3.85 2.13
C ILE A 66 7.21 3.23 2.51
N ARG A 67 8.20 4.04 2.92
CA ARG A 67 9.49 3.52 3.38
C ARG A 67 9.33 2.70 4.65
N ASP A 68 8.59 3.22 5.62
CA ASP A 68 8.39 2.57 6.92
C ASP A 68 7.61 1.26 6.78
N ALA A 69 6.74 1.16 5.78
CA ALA A 69 6.03 -0.07 5.41
C ALA A 69 6.88 -1.05 4.58
N GLY A 70 8.13 -0.73 4.25
CA GLY A 70 9.01 -1.60 3.45
C GLY A 70 8.62 -1.71 1.97
N LEU A 71 7.93 -0.70 1.43
CA LEU A 71 7.40 -0.70 0.07
C LEU A 71 8.25 0.09 -0.94
N SER A 72 9.40 0.63 -0.52
CA SER A 72 10.26 1.50 -1.35
C SER A 72 10.63 0.91 -2.71
N GLU A 73 10.89 -0.39 -2.78
CA GLU A 73 11.27 -1.08 -4.02
C GLU A 73 10.05 -1.40 -4.92
N GLN A 74 8.84 -1.26 -4.40
CA GLN A 74 7.59 -1.62 -5.08
C GLN A 74 6.77 -0.40 -5.48
N VAL A 75 7.10 0.80 -5.01
CA VAL A 75 6.32 2.01 -5.25
C VAL A 75 7.19 3.13 -5.80
N LEU A 76 6.81 3.66 -6.95
CA LEU A 76 7.35 4.88 -7.52
C LEU A 76 6.31 6.01 -7.39
N LEU A 77 6.60 6.98 -6.54
CA LEU A 77 5.76 8.17 -6.38
C LEU A 77 6.07 9.21 -7.45
N CYS A 78 5.03 9.81 -8.02
CA CYS A 78 5.13 10.95 -8.92
C CYS A 78 4.02 11.96 -8.63
N GLY A 79 4.13 13.17 -9.17
CA GLY A 79 3.19 14.24 -8.88
C GLY A 79 3.37 15.48 -9.76
N PRO A 80 2.50 16.49 -9.57
CA PRO A 80 2.65 17.79 -10.20
C PRO A 80 3.93 18.49 -9.75
N ASN A 81 4.23 19.65 -10.32
CA ASN A 81 5.28 20.51 -9.77
C ASN A 81 4.84 21.00 -8.37
N PRO A 82 5.61 20.72 -7.30
CA PRO A 82 5.24 21.17 -5.95
C PRO A 82 5.52 22.66 -5.74
N SER A 83 6.37 23.28 -6.57
CA SER A 83 6.68 24.70 -6.50
C SER A 83 5.56 25.52 -7.15
N HIS A 84 4.85 26.30 -6.35
CA HIS A 84 3.74 27.14 -6.81
C HIS A 84 4.22 28.17 -7.83
N GLU A 85 5.29 28.90 -7.50
CA GLU A 85 5.90 29.91 -8.38
C GLU A 85 6.40 29.32 -9.70
N ASP A 86 7.13 28.21 -9.66
CA ASP A 86 7.60 27.56 -10.89
C ASP A 86 6.43 27.04 -11.73
N SER A 87 5.39 26.50 -11.10
CA SER A 87 4.19 26.00 -11.77
C SER A 87 3.44 27.12 -12.51
N ASP A 88 3.32 28.29 -11.88
CA ASP A 88 2.61 29.44 -12.42
C ASP A 88 3.43 30.14 -13.52
N ASP A 89 4.73 30.31 -13.30
CA ASP A 89 5.60 31.09 -14.19
C ASP A 89 6.26 30.27 -15.29
N CYS A 90 6.14 28.94 -15.27
CA CYS A 90 6.84 28.04 -16.22
C CYS A 90 6.71 28.48 -17.68
N ALA A 91 5.49 28.78 -18.11
CA ALA A 91 5.22 29.18 -19.48
C ALA A 91 5.80 30.55 -19.81
N ALA A 92 5.74 31.49 -18.87
CA ALA A 92 6.26 32.84 -19.07
C ALA A 92 7.79 32.83 -19.22
N ILE A 93 8.46 32.10 -18.34
CA ILE A 93 9.92 31.95 -18.33
C ILE A 93 10.41 31.21 -19.58
N ILE A 94 9.76 30.09 -19.94
CA ILE A 94 10.26 29.21 -21.01
C ILE A 94 9.89 29.72 -22.41
N LEU A 95 8.66 30.20 -22.60
CA LEU A 95 8.16 30.57 -23.93
C LEU A 95 8.36 32.06 -24.26
N GLY A 96 8.87 32.85 -23.30
CA GLY A 96 9.08 34.29 -23.46
C GLY A 96 7.75 35.05 -23.57
N MET A 97 7.13 35.36 -22.43
CA MET A 97 5.88 36.13 -22.40
C MET A 97 6.13 37.60 -22.02
N GLU A 98 5.57 38.52 -22.80
CA GLU A 98 5.54 39.95 -22.49
C GLU A 98 4.58 40.28 -21.34
N GLU A 99 4.90 41.32 -20.55
CA GLU A 99 4.17 41.80 -19.35
C GLU A 99 2.66 42.08 -19.54
N LYS A 100 2.14 42.11 -20.78
CA LYS A 100 0.76 42.54 -21.11
C LYS A 100 -0.12 41.44 -21.70
N ARG A 101 -0.07 40.20 -21.19
CA ARG A 101 -0.93 39.11 -21.71
C ARG A 101 -1.97 38.60 -20.71
N PRO A 102 -3.29 38.71 -21.01
CA PRO A 102 -4.38 38.21 -20.16
C PRO A 102 -4.55 36.67 -20.19
N ASN A 103 -3.52 35.91 -20.58
CA ASN A 103 -3.62 34.47 -20.86
C ASN A 103 -2.51 33.62 -20.23
N TRP A 104 -1.77 34.20 -19.27
CA TRP A 104 -0.61 33.58 -18.63
C TRP A 104 -1.01 32.28 -17.90
N ASP A 105 -2.05 32.34 -17.07
CA ASP A 105 -2.63 31.19 -16.35
C ASP A 105 -2.94 30.02 -17.27
N ARG A 106 -3.58 30.29 -18.42
CA ARG A 106 -3.97 29.22 -19.35
C ARG A 106 -2.76 28.54 -19.96
N ILE A 107 -1.71 29.28 -20.30
CA ILE A 107 -0.53 28.70 -20.96
C ILE A 107 0.30 27.92 -19.93
N GLY A 108 0.49 28.46 -18.72
CA GLY A 108 1.08 27.72 -17.59
C GLY A 108 0.30 26.44 -17.29
N ALA A 109 -1.02 26.55 -17.13
CA ALA A 109 -1.91 25.39 -16.95
C ALA A 109 -1.83 24.38 -18.11
N SER A 110 -1.66 24.83 -19.36
CA SER A 110 -1.51 23.93 -20.52
C SER A 110 -0.19 23.16 -20.48
N MET A 111 0.91 23.80 -20.09
CA MET A 111 2.21 23.13 -19.92
C MET A 111 2.18 22.15 -18.76
N ASN A 112 1.60 22.55 -17.63
CA ASN A 112 1.37 21.66 -16.49
C ASN A 112 0.50 20.46 -16.91
N ALA A 113 -0.54 20.69 -17.72
CA ALA A 113 -1.40 19.62 -18.21
C ALA A 113 -0.66 18.57 -19.06
N ILE A 114 0.37 18.96 -19.84
CA ILE A 114 1.21 17.99 -20.55
C ILE A 114 1.86 17.02 -19.56
N ARG A 115 2.46 17.57 -18.49
CA ARG A 115 3.09 16.76 -17.43
C ARG A 115 2.06 15.92 -16.68
N THR A 116 1.01 16.55 -16.14
CA THR A 116 0.06 15.85 -15.26
C THR A 116 -0.70 14.75 -15.99
N ARG A 117 -1.17 14.99 -17.22
CA ARG A 117 -1.86 13.97 -18.02
C ARG A 117 -0.95 12.80 -18.37
N THR A 118 0.31 13.07 -18.72
CA THR A 118 1.30 12.02 -19.00
C THR A 118 1.51 11.14 -17.76
N LEU A 119 1.74 11.77 -16.60
CA LEU A 119 1.96 11.03 -15.35
C LEU A 119 0.73 10.26 -14.88
N ILE A 120 -0.48 10.81 -15.04
CA ILE A 120 -1.73 10.10 -14.74
C ILE A 120 -1.94 8.92 -15.70
N ASP A 121 -1.68 9.10 -17.00
CA ASP A 121 -1.80 8.04 -18.00
C ASP A 121 -0.85 6.87 -17.72
N GLU A 122 0.34 7.15 -17.17
CA GLU A 122 1.32 6.15 -16.76
C GLU A 122 1.09 5.57 -15.36
N ALA A 123 0.24 6.18 -14.54
CA ALA A 123 -0.01 5.74 -13.17
C ALA A 123 -0.81 4.43 -13.13
N ASP A 124 -0.48 3.58 -12.15
CA ASP A 124 -1.25 2.40 -11.78
C ASP A 124 -2.36 2.76 -10.77
N VAL A 125 -2.09 3.72 -9.88
CA VAL A 125 -3.04 4.26 -8.90
C VAL A 125 -2.88 5.77 -8.81
N VAL A 126 -3.99 6.49 -8.70
CA VAL A 126 -4.00 7.94 -8.48
C VAL A 126 -4.52 8.23 -7.07
N VAL A 127 -3.72 8.91 -6.25
CA VAL A 127 -4.16 9.42 -4.95
C VAL A 127 -4.51 10.89 -5.11
N VAL A 128 -5.73 11.28 -4.78
CA VAL A 128 -6.22 12.66 -4.89
C VAL A 128 -6.46 13.21 -3.50
N ARG A 129 -5.61 14.15 -3.05
CA ARG A 129 -5.82 14.84 -1.78
C ARG A 129 -6.61 16.13 -1.99
N LEU A 130 -7.67 16.30 -1.20
CA LEU A 130 -8.40 17.55 -1.06
C LEU A 130 -8.28 18.08 0.38
N GLY A 131 -7.77 19.29 0.52
CA GLY A 131 -7.63 19.99 1.80
C GLY A 131 -8.63 21.14 1.97
N GLU A 132 -8.77 21.66 3.20
CA GLU A 132 -9.83 22.62 3.55
C GLU A 132 -9.53 24.08 3.15
N LYS A 133 -8.25 24.44 3.03
CA LYS A 133 -7.82 25.84 2.89
C LYS A 133 -8.18 26.46 1.53
N TYR A 134 -8.10 25.68 0.45
CA TYR A 134 -8.32 26.15 -0.91
C TYR A 134 -9.26 25.21 -1.66
N ARG A 135 -9.96 25.73 -2.66
CA ARG A 135 -10.98 24.97 -3.41
C ARG A 135 -10.42 23.92 -4.39
N GLN A 136 -9.09 23.73 -4.46
CA GLN A 136 -8.37 22.61 -5.12
C GLN A 136 -9.00 22.05 -6.41
N TRP A 137 -9.34 22.95 -7.33
CA TRP A 137 -10.04 22.63 -8.58
C TRP A 137 -9.18 21.75 -9.49
N ASN A 138 -7.86 21.92 -9.43
CA ASN A 138 -6.89 21.06 -10.11
C ASN A 138 -6.99 19.60 -9.63
N ALA A 139 -7.13 19.35 -8.33
CA ALA A 139 -7.29 18.01 -7.77
C ALA A 139 -8.58 17.35 -8.26
N ALA A 140 -9.69 18.09 -8.23
CA ALA A 140 -10.97 17.61 -8.74
C ALA A 140 -10.93 17.34 -10.26
N PHE A 141 -10.23 18.18 -11.03
CA PHE A 141 -10.04 17.99 -12.46
C PHE A 141 -9.19 16.75 -12.77
N ASP A 142 -8.08 16.57 -12.04
CA ASP A 142 -7.24 15.37 -12.14
C ASP A 142 -8.03 14.09 -11.79
N ALA A 143 -8.88 14.13 -10.76
CA ALA A 143 -9.75 13.00 -10.41
C ALA A 143 -10.74 12.67 -11.54
N GLY A 144 -11.36 13.69 -12.15
CA GLY A 144 -12.24 13.50 -13.30
C GLY A 144 -11.50 12.91 -14.51
N TYR A 145 -10.29 13.41 -14.81
CA TYR A 145 -9.46 12.88 -15.89
C TYR A 145 -9.05 11.42 -15.62
N ALA A 146 -8.58 11.12 -14.40
CA ALA A 146 -8.22 9.77 -13.99
C ALA A 146 -9.42 8.80 -14.09
N SER A 147 -10.60 9.24 -13.64
CA SER A 147 -11.84 8.47 -13.73
C SER A 147 -12.22 8.17 -15.18
N ALA A 148 -12.16 9.18 -16.06
CA ALA A 148 -12.43 9.02 -17.49
C ALA A 148 -11.44 8.05 -18.17
N LYS A 149 -10.22 7.93 -17.67
CA LYS A 149 -9.18 7.00 -18.13
C LYS A 149 -9.28 5.61 -17.50
N GLY A 150 -10.25 5.38 -16.60
CA GLY A 150 -10.41 4.11 -15.88
C GLY A 150 -9.29 3.83 -14.87
N LYS A 151 -8.63 4.88 -14.35
CA LYS A 151 -7.57 4.74 -13.36
C LYS A 151 -8.18 4.50 -11.97
N PRO A 152 -7.65 3.54 -11.19
CA PRO A 152 -8.03 3.40 -9.78
C PRO A 152 -7.69 4.67 -8.99
N ILE A 153 -8.67 5.19 -8.26
CA ILE A 153 -8.53 6.41 -7.46
C ILE A 153 -8.64 6.09 -5.97
N ILE A 154 -7.75 6.67 -5.17
CA ILE A 154 -7.87 6.77 -3.71
C ILE A 154 -8.05 8.25 -3.39
N THR A 155 -9.07 8.63 -2.62
CA THR A 155 -9.22 10.01 -2.14
C THR A 155 -8.64 10.16 -0.74
N LEU A 156 -8.06 11.32 -0.46
CA LEU A 156 -7.56 11.70 0.87
C LEU A 156 -8.12 13.06 1.26
N HIS A 157 -9.02 13.11 2.24
CA HIS A 157 -9.61 14.37 2.69
C HIS A 157 -10.22 14.24 4.10
N PRO A 158 -10.30 15.32 4.88
CA PRO A 158 -10.99 15.28 6.17
C PRO A 158 -12.49 15.01 6.00
N PRO A 159 -13.18 14.45 7.03
CA PRO A 159 -14.60 14.13 6.98
C PRO A 159 -15.51 15.32 6.60
N SER A 160 -15.09 16.54 6.97
CA SER A 160 -15.78 17.81 6.65
C SER A 160 -16.00 18.00 5.14
N LEU A 161 -15.15 17.41 4.30
CA LEU A 161 -15.24 17.49 2.83
C LEU A 161 -16.01 16.32 2.21
N GLY A 162 -16.55 15.38 2.99
CA GLY A 162 -17.26 14.21 2.45
C GLY A 162 -18.46 14.56 1.57
N HIS A 163 -19.27 15.56 1.94
CA HIS A 163 -20.40 16.01 1.13
C HIS A 163 -19.97 16.68 -0.19
N PRO A 164 -19.08 17.70 -0.21
CA PRO A 164 -18.64 18.30 -1.47
C PRO A 164 -17.83 17.35 -2.34
N MET A 165 -17.29 16.26 -1.78
CA MET A 165 -16.56 15.23 -2.53
C MET A 165 -17.42 14.05 -2.99
N LYS A 166 -18.74 14.04 -2.78
CA LYS A 166 -19.58 12.86 -3.02
C LYS A 166 -19.45 12.28 -4.44
N GLU A 167 -19.33 13.10 -5.48
CA GLU A 167 -19.13 12.62 -6.86
C GLU A 167 -17.72 12.04 -7.08
N VAL A 168 -16.69 12.66 -6.49
CA VAL A 168 -15.31 12.17 -6.58
C VAL A 168 -15.15 10.87 -5.79
N ASN A 169 -15.74 10.81 -4.60
CA ASN A 169 -15.76 9.63 -3.74
C ASN A 169 -16.54 8.47 -4.38
N ALA A 170 -17.63 8.77 -5.09
CA ALA A 170 -18.35 7.75 -5.86
C ALA A 170 -17.50 7.12 -6.99
N ALA A 171 -16.51 7.85 -7.52
CA ALA A 171 -15.56 7.33 -8.50
C ALA A 171 -14.32 6.65 -7.88
N ALA A 172 -14.10 6.82 -6.57
CA ALA A 172 -12.93 6.30 -5.87
C ALA A 172 -13.12 4.83 -5.46
N MET A 173 -12.02 4.09 -5.42
CA MET A 173 -11.96 2.70 -4.93
C MET A 173 -11.77 2.65 -3.41
N ALA A 174 -11.23 3.73 -2.82
CA ALA A 174 -11.09 3.90 -1.38
C ALA A 174 -11.15 5.39 -1.02
N VAL A 175 -11.79 5.68 0.11
CA VAL A 175 -11.83 7.02 0.73
C VAL A 175 -11.02 6.96 2.01
N CYS A 176 -9.96 7.76 2.07
CA CYS A 176 -9.09 7.91 3.23
C CYS A 176 -9.28 9.30 3.85
N GLU A 177 -9.20 9.35 5.17
CA GLU A 177 -9.23 10.58 5.96
C GLU A 177 -7.81 11.02 6.36
N GLU A 178 -6.91 10.05 6.55
CA GLU A 178 -5.55 10.27 7.03
C GLU A 178 -4.49 9.56 6.17
N VAL A 179 -3.28 10.12 6.13
CA VAL A 179 -2.14 9.56 5.35
C VAL A 179 -1.85 8.08 5.66
N PRO A 180 -1.86 7.61 6.93
CA PRO A 180 -1.65 6.20 7.23
C PRO A 180 -2.63 5.25 6.53
N GLN A 181 -3.88 5.68 6.31
CA GLN A 181 -4.87 4.86 5.60
C GLN A 181 -4.52 4.73 4.12
N VAL A 182 -3.98 5.77 3.49
CA VAL A 182 -3.48 5.70 2.11
C VAL A 182 -2.35 4.69 2.02
N VAL A 183 -1.37 4.77 2.93
CA VAL A 183 -0.22 3.85 2.96
C VAL A 183 -0.66 2.41 3.18
N GLN A 184 -1.56 2.16 4.12
CA GLN A 184 -2.10 0.82 4.39
C GLN A 184 -2.93 0.29 3.21
N THR A 185 -3.70 1.15 2.55
CA THR A 185 -4.44 0.79 1.32
C THR A 185 -3.48 0.36 0.23
N LEU A 186 -2.41 1.13 -0.03
CA LEU A 186 -1.38 0.76 -1.01
C LEU A 186 -0.68 -0.55 -0.63
N ALA A 187 -0.31 -0.73 0.65
CA ALA A 187 0.31 -1.96 1.14
C ALA A 187 -0.58 -3.18 0.85
N TYR A 188 -1.89 -3.07 1.12
CA TYR A 188 -2.85 -4.12 0.86
C TYR A 188 -3.02 -4.39 -0.64
N VAL A 189 -3.16 -3.35 -1.47
CA VAL A 189 -3.30 -3.50 -2.93
C VAL A 189 -2.08 -4.20 -3.55
N ILE A 190 -0.89 -3.89 -3.06
CA ILE A 190 0.37 -4.41 -3.63
C ILE A 190 0.65 -5.83 -3.15
N SER A 191 0.46 -6.11 -1.86
CA SER A 191 0.93 -7.36 -1.24
C SER A 191 -0.20 -8.31 -0.80
N GLY A 192 -1.43 -7.83 -0.74
CA GLY A 192 -2.56 -8.53 -0.13
C GLY A 192 -2.50 -8.63 1.40
N ALA A 193 -1.48 -8.06 2.05
CA ALA A 193 -1.31 -8.12 3.49
C ALA A 193 -2.06 -6.98 4.20
N LEU A 194 -2.76 -7.33 5.28
CA LEU A 194 -3.32 -6.37 6.23
C LEU A 194 -2.25 -5.93 7.25
N PRO A 195 -2.38 -4.72 7.84
CA PRO A 195 -1.49 -4.28 8.91
C PRO A 195 -1.50 -5.25 10.11
N SER A 196 -0.36 -5.36 10.79
CA SER A 196 -0.16 -6.23 11.96
C SER A 196 0.27 -5.41 13.20
N PRO A 197 -0.27 -5.70 14.39
CA PRO A 197 -1.33 -6.67 14.65
C PRO A 197 -2.67 -6.18 14.08
N ARG A 198 -3.48 -7.10 13.55
CA ARG A 198 -4.84 -6.80 13.10
C ARG A 198 -5.66 -6.55 14.35
N ASP A 199 -5.88 -5.32 14.80
CA ASP A 199 -6.59 -4.99 16.06
C ASP A 199 -6.12 -5.73 17.35
N GLY A 200 -4.87 -6.22 17.41
CA GLY A 200 -4.34 -6.96 18.58
C GLY A 200 -4.70 -8.45 18.64
N ASP A 201 -4.42 -9.11 19.77
CA ASP A 201 -4.63 -10.56 19.97
C ASP A 201 -6.11 -10.98 19.97
N ALA A 202 -7.03 -10.02 20.08
CA ALA A 202 -8.48 -10.21 20.10
C ALA A 202 -9.14 -10.00 18.72
N TRP A 203 -8.37 -10.10 17.63
CA TRP A 203 -8.92 -9.95 16.29
C TRP A 203 -10.01 -10.99 16.00
N GLU A 204 -11.16 -10.49 15.60
CA GLU A 204 -12.24 -11.27 15.04
C GLU A 204 -12.66 -10.63 13.71
N PRO A 205 -13.04 -11.43 12.69
CA PRO A 205 -13.59 -10.90 11.46
C PRO A 205 -14.75 -9.92 11.73
N ILE A 206 -14.85 -8.84 10.94
CA ILE A 206 -15.90 -7.84 11.14
C ILE A 206 -17.31 -8.44 11.09
N ALA A 207 -17.51 -9.50 10.29
CA ALA A 207 -18.76 -10.25 10.23
C ALA A 207 -19.12 -10.97 11.53
N ASP A 208 -18.11 -11.38 12.31
CA ASP A 208 -18.30 -12.00 13.62
C ASP A 208 -18.51 -10.92 14.69
N ARG A 209 -17.76 -9.80 14.64
CA ARG A 209 -17.91 -8.64 15.54
C ARG A 209 -19.29 -8.00 15.47
N LEU A 210 -19.84 -7.86 14.25
CA LEU A 210 -21.16 -7.25 14.03
C LEU A 210 -22.32 -8.25 14.16
N GLY A 211 -22.02 -9.53 14.42
CA GLY A 211 -22.98 -10.62 14.46
C GLY A 211 -23.40 -11.11 13.07
N LYS A 212 -23.77 -12.40 12.97
CA LYS A 212 -24.28 -13.04 11.75
C LYS A 212 -25.63 -12.43 11.34
N GLY A 213 -25.59 -11.26 10.72
CA GLY A 213 -26.77 -10.50 10.35
C GLY A 213 -26.46 -9.21 9.59
N ASN A 214 -25.26 -9.06 9.02
CA ASN A 214 -24.97 -7.93 8.15
C ASN A 214 -25.96 -7.94 6.95
N PRO A 215 -26.87 -6.97 6.83
CA PRO A 215 -27.89 -6.96 5.79
C PRO A 215 -27.36 -6.51 4.42
N ASN A 216 -26.09 -6.11 4.32
CA ASN A 216 -25.42 -5.80 3.06
C ASN A 216 -24.05 -6.49 3.01
N PRO A 217 -23.94 -7.69 2.38
CA PRO A 217 -22.66 -8.30 2.06
C PRO A 217 -21.90 -7.51 0.99
#